data_AF-A0AA95N6Y2-F1
#
_entry.id   AF-A0AA95N6Y2-F1
#
_cell.length_a   1.000
_cell.length_b   1.000
_cell.length_c   1.000
_cell.angle_alpha   90.00
_cell.angle_beta   90.00
_cell.angle_gamma   90.00
#
_symmetry.space_group_name_H-M   'P 1'
#
loop_
_entity.id
_entity.type
_entity.pdbx_description
1 polymer ?
#
loop_
_entity_poly.entity_id
_entity_poly.type
_entity_poly.pdbx_seq_one_letter_code
_entity_poly.pdbx_strand_id
1 'polypeptide(L)'
;MDKVFIIIVGGYILLSLILVPFQYRYVEQMEKMRKANEKKGISQGEMMENMEFEQQVLHANVQGSILFFLANILATIVYKVKHREKAAR
;
A
#
# COMPACT_ATOMS: atom_id res chain seq x y z
N MET A 1 10.38 -25.57 -19.55
CA MET A 1 10.52 -24.57 -18.47
C MET A 1 9.45 -23.50 -18.57
N ASP A 2 9.04 -23.13 -19.78
CA ASP A 2 8.07 -22.06 -20.05
C ASP A 2 6.71 -22.25 -19.38
N LYS A 3 6.15 -23.47 -19.37
CA LYS A 3 4.84 -23.75 -18.74
C LYS A 3 4.83 -23.52 -17.23
N VAL A 4 5.86 -23.98 -16.53
CA VAL A 4 5.98 -23.82 -15.07
C VAL A 4 6.16 -22.35 -14.72
N PHE A 5 7.00 -21.64 -15.49
CA PHE A 5 7.19 -20.21 -15.33
C PHE A 5 5.90 -19.41 -15.52
N ILE A 6 5.12 -19.72 -16.58
CA ILE A 6 3.81 -19.09 -16.82
C ILE A 6 2.84 -19.33 -15.66
N ILE A 7 2.81 -20.55 -15.11
CA ILE A 7 1.96 -20.86 -13.96
C ILE A 7 2.37 -20.05 -12.73
N ILE A 8 3.68 -19.93 -12.45
CA ILE A 8 4.19 -19.17 -11.31
C ILE A 8 3.88 -17.68 -11.46
N VAL A 9 4.19 -17.09 -12.62
CA VAL A 9 3.94 -15.66 -12.88
C VAL A 9 2.44 -15.37 -12.90
N GLY A 10 1.65 -16.20 -13.57
CA GLY A 10 0.19 -16.08 -13.59
C GLY A 10 -0.42 -16.20 -12.21
N GLY A 11 0.04 -17.17 -11.41
CA GLY A 11 -0.38 -17.35 -10.02
C GLY A 11 -0.03 -16.15 -9.14
N TYR A 12 1.17 -15.57 -9.30
CA TYR A 12 1.58 -14.37 -8.57
C TYR A 12 0.71 -13.14 -8.92
N ILE A 13 0.39 -12.96 -10.21
CA ILE A 13 -0.49 -11.87 -10.66
C ILE A 13 -1.90 -12.05 -10.07
N LEU A 14 -2.46 -13.27 -10.14
CA LEU A 14 -3.78 -13.57 -9.59
C LEU A 14 -3.82 -13.37 -8.07
N LEU A 15 -2.81 -13.86 -7.35
CA LEU A 15 -2.68 -13.63 -5.91
C LEU A 15 -2.63 -12.12 -5.60
N SER A 16 -1.86 -11.36 -6.37
CA SER A 16 -1.73 -9.92 -6.19
C SER A 16 -3.07 -9.21 -6.36
N LEU A 17 -3.86 -9.60 -7.38
CA LEU A 17 -5.21 -9.07 -7.62
C LEU A 17 -6.17 -9.37 -6.45
N ILE A 18 -6.13 -10.60 -5.92
CA ILE A 18 -6.95 -11.01 -4.76
C ILE A 18 -6.61 -10.18 -3.51
N LEU A 19 -5.34 -9.80 -3.34
CA LEU A 19 -4.87 -9.03 -2.18
C LEU A 19 -5.15 -7.53 -2.28
N VAL A 20 -5.51 -6.99 -3.46
CA VAL A 20 -5.76 -5.55 -3.66
C VAL A 20 -6.73 -4.94 -2.63
N PRO A 21 -7.88 -5.55 -2.28
CA PRO A 21 -8.79 -4.96 -1.29
C PRO A 21 -8.15 -4.78 0.09
N PHE A 22 -7.30 -5.71 0.51
CA PHE A 22 -6.57 -5.62 1.79
C PHE A 22 -5.51 -4.52 1.74
N GLN A 23 -4.71 -4.50 0.66
CA GLN A 23 -3.68 -3.47 0.48
C GLN A 23 -4.28 -2.08 0.30
N TYR A 24 -5.46 -1.96 -0.31
CA TYR A 24 -6.18 -0.70 -0.43
C TYR A 24 -6.55 -0.14 0.95
N ARG A 25 -7.03 -0.97 1.88
CA ARG A 25 -7.36 -0.53 3.24
C ARG A 25 -6.14 -0.01 3.98
N TYR A 26 -4.98 -0.62 3.74
CA TYR A 26 -3.71 -0.17 4.30
C TYR A 26 -3.27 1.17 3.72
N VAL A 27 -3.26 1.30 2.38
CA VAL A 27 -2.93 2.56 1.68
C VAL A 27 -3.85 3.70 2.15
N GLU A 28 -5.16 3.44 2.28
CA GLU A 28 -6.12 4.44 2.73
C GLU A 28 -5.85 4.92 4.17
N GLN A 29 -5.45 4.02 5.07
CA GLN A 29 -5.09 4.37 6.45
C GLN A 29 -3.82 5.22 6.49
N MET A 30 -2.78 4.82 5.75
CA MET A 30 -1.52 5.57 5.66
C MET A 30 -1.74 6.98 5.10
N GLU A 31 -2.58 7.12 4.08
CA GLU A 31 -2.91 8.42 3.50
C GLU A 31 -3.76 9.30 4.44
N LYS A 32 -4.66 8.70 5.22
CA LYS A 32 -5.41 9.43 6.27
C LYS A 32 -4.46 9.94 7.36
N MET A 33 -3.52 9.10 7.81
CA MET A 33 -2.51 9.46 8.80
C MET A 33 -1.62 10.59 8.27
N ARG A 34 -1.10 10.46 7.04
CA ARG A 34 -0.31 11.49 6.37
C ARG A 34 -1.04 12.83 6.34
N LYS A 35 -2.28 12.86 5.85
CA LYS A 35 -3.09 14.10 5.76
C LYS A 35 -3.41 14.71 7.13
N ALA A 36 -3.61 13.88 8.15
CA ALA A 36 -3.84 14.36 9.51
C ALA A 36 -2.58 15.00 10.11
N ASN A 37 -1.41 14.43 9.82
CA ASN A 37 -0.11 14.92 10.27
C ASN A 37 0.33 16.19 9.53
N GLU A 38 0.08 16.27 8.22
CA GLU A 38 0.32 17.48 7.43
C GLU A 38 -0.45 18.69 7.98
N LYS A 39 -1.71 18.50 8.39
CA LYS A 39 -2.51 19.56 9.04
C LYS A 39 -1.96 20.00 10.39
N LYS A 40 -1.15 19.15 11.03
CA LYS A 40 -0.49 19.43 12.32
C LYS A 40 0.95 19.91 12.15
N GLY A 41 1.44 20.06 10.91
CA GLY A 41 2.83 20.41 10.63
C GLY A 41 3.83 19.29 10.94
N ILE A 42 3.38 18.05 11.14
CA ILE A 42 4.22 16.90 11.44
C ILE A 42 4.78 16.36 10.12
N SER A 43 6.10 16.25 10.03
CA SER A 43 6.80 15.72 8.85
C SER A 43 6.60 14.20 8.71
N GLN A 44 6.93 13.67 7.52
CA GLN A 44 6.92 12.22 7.28
C GLN A 44 7.91 11.46 8.20
N GLY A 45 9.08 12.05 8.48
CA GLY A 45 10.06 11.46 9.38
C GLY A 45 9.50 11.35 10.81
N GLU A 46 8.95 12.44 11.33
CA GLU A 46 8.30 12.46 12.64
C GLU A 46 7.07 11.55 12.67
N MET A 47 6.33 11.40 11.58
CA MET A 47 5.24 10.43 11.49
C MET A 47 5.72 8.99 11.66
N MET A 48 6.88 8.64 11.11
CA MET A 48 7.47 7.30 11.28
C MET A 48 7.99 7.09 12.69
N GLU A 49 8.64 8.10 13.27
CA GLU A 49 9.11 8.05 14.66
C GLU A 49 7.96 7.90 15.66
N ASN A 50 6.84 8.60 15.43
CA ASN A 50 5.66 8.56 16.29
C ASN A 50 4.71 7.39 16.00
N MET A 51 5.01 6.53 15.02
CA MET A 51 4.16 5.39 14.70
C MET A 51 4.24 4.34 15.82
N GLU A 52 3.10 3.79 16.23
CA GLU A 52 3.07 2.71 17.21
C GLU A 52 3.86 1.49 16.72
N PHE A 53 4.52 0.78 17.63
CA PHE A 53 5.38 -0.36 17.30
C PHE A 53 4.69 -1.42 16.42
N GLU A 54 3.43 -1.77 16.74
CA GLU A 54 2.66 -2.73 15.95
C GLU A 54 2.45 -2.26 14.50
N GLN A 55 2.22 -0.95 14.32
CA GLN A 55 2.04 -0.35 13.00
C GLN A 55 3.37 -0.28 12.24
N GLN A 56 4.49 -0.04 12.92
CA GLN A 56 5.82 -0.10 12.29
C GLN A 56 6.14 -1.51 11.78
N VAL A 57 5.87 -2.54 12.59
CA VAL A 57 6.05 -3.94 12.19
C VAL A 57 5.15 -4.28 11.01
N LEU A 58 3.88 -3.86 11.04
CA LEU A 58 2.96 -4.06 9.93
C LEU A 58 3.45 -3.33 8.67
N HIS A 59 3.87 -2.07 8.78
CA HIS A 59 4.37 -1.26 7.68
C HIS A 59 5.60 -1.89 7.03
N ALA A 60 6.57 -2.32 7.83
CA ALA A 60 7.77 -3.00 7.35
C ALA A 60 7.43 -4.30 6.60
N ASN A 61 6.50 -5.10 7.14
CA ASN A 61 6.07 -6.33 6.48
C ASN A 61 5.31 -6.08 5.17
N VAL A 62 4.39 -5.12 5.17
CA VAL A 62 3.57 -4.80 4.00
C VAL A 62 4.42 -4.19 2.89
N GLN A 63 5.34 -3.26 3.20
CA GLN A 63 6.17 -2.59 2.19
C GLN A 63 7.40 -3.41 1.76
N GLY A 64 8.03 -4.13 2.69
CA GLY A 64 9.28 -4.87 2.43
C GLY A 64 9.10 -6.22 1.75
N SER A 65 7.87 -6.75 1.70
CA SER A 65 7.60 -8.09 1.16
C SER A 65 7.42 -8.08 -0.36
N ILE A 66 8.24 -8.87 -1.07
CA ILE A 66 8.10 -9.10 -2.51
C ILE A 66 6.76 -9.74 -2.88
N LEU A 67 6.14 -10.48 -1.95
CA LEU A 67 4.81 -11.07 -2.14
C LEU A 67 3.73 -10.00 -2.30
N PHE A 68 3.90 -8.84 -1.65
CA PHE A 68 2.92 -7.76 -1.66
C PHE A 68 3.25 -6.63 -2.63
N PHE A 69 4.45 -6.62 -3.20
CA PHE A 69 4.92 -5.55 -4.08
C PHE A 69 3.92 -5.17 -5.17
N LEU A 70 3.48 -6.13 -5.99
CA LEU A 70 2.52 -5.87 -7.06
C LEU A 70 1.15 -5.47 -6.52
N ALA A 71 0.66 -6.13 -5.47
CA ALA A 71 -0.62 -5.81 -4.84
C ALA A 71 -0.64 -4.37 -4.27
N ASN A 72 0.47 -3.90 -3.68
CA ASN A 72 0.64 -2.55 -3.14
C ASN A 72 0.61 -1.48 -4.24
N ILE A 73 1.27 -1.74 -5.37
CA ILE A 73 1.22 -0.86 -6.55
C ILE A 73 -0.22 -0.73 -7.04
N LEU A 74 -0.90 -1.87 -7.25
CA LEU A 74 -2.28 -1.90 -7.73
C LEU A 74 -3.22 -1.19 -6.75
N ALA A 75 -3.11 -1.45 -5.45
CA ALA A 75 -3.90 -0.78 -4.43
C ALA A 75 -3.68 0.74 -4.41
N THR A 76 -2.44 1.19 -4.60
CA THR A 76 -2.10 2.61 -4.69
C THR A 76 -2.70 3.26 -5.94
N ILE A 77 -2.68 2.57 -7.08
CA ILE A 77 -3.34 3.03 -8.32
C ILE A 77 -4.84 3.17 -8.07
N VAL A 78 -5.49 2.13 -7.52
CA VAL A 78 -6.92 2.14 -7.20
C VAL A 78 -7.26 3.29 -6.24
N TYR A 79 -6.45 3.49 -5.19
CA TYR A 79 -6.62 4.61 -4.27
C TYR A 79 -6.54 5.96 -4.98
N LYS A 80 -5.50 6.18 -5.79
CA LYS A 80 -5.29 7.44 -6.52
C LYS A 80 -6.42 7.71 -7.50
N VAL A 81 -6.88 6.72 -8.26
CA VAL A 81 -8.01 6.86 -9.19
C VAL A 81 -9.27 7.25 -8.44
N LYS A 82 -9.60 6.56 -7.35
CA LYS A 82 -10.80 6.84 -6.55
C LYS A 82 -10.78 8.20 -5.85
N HIS A 83 -9.60 8.75 -5.59
CA HIS A 83 -9.43 10.04 -4.89
C HIS A 83 -8.97 11.18 -5.79
N ARG A 84 -8.85 10.97 -7.10
CA ARG A 84 -8.34 11.96 -8.07
C ARG A 84 -9.21 13.23 -8.11
N GLU A 85 -10.52 13.10 -7.88
CA GLU A 85 -11.45 14.25 -7.84
C GLU A 85 -11.25 15.16 -6.62
N LYS A 86 -10.63 14.69 -5.54
CA LYS A 86 -10.39 15.51 -4.32
C LYS A 86 -9.14 16.40 -4.42
N ALA A 87 -8.33 16.26 -5.47
CA ALA A 87 -7.13 17.07 -5.70
C ALA A 87 -7.32 18.16 -6.79
N ALA A 88 -8.45 18.13 -7.51
CA ALA A 88 -8.80 19.10 -8.55
C ALA A 88 -9.82 20.16 -8.09
N ARG A 89 -10.16 20.17 -6.80
CA ARG A 89 -10.94 21.20 -6.09
C ARG A 89 -10.10 21.74 -4.95
#